data_AF-A0A4Z0D7I3-F1
#
_entry.id   AF-A0A4Z0D7I3-F1
#
_cell.length_a   1.000
_cell.length_b   1.000
_cell.length_c   1.000
_cell.angle_alpha   90.00
_cell.angle_beta   90.00
_cell.angle_gamma   90.00
#
_symmetry.space_group_name_H-M   'P 1'
#
loop_
_entity.id
_entity.type
_entity.pdbx_description
1 polymer ?
#
loop_
_entity_poly.entity_id
_entity_poly.type
_entity_poly.pdbx_seq_one_letter_code
_entity_poly.pdbx_strand_id
1 'polypeptide(L)' 'MKEEQNWLLTEIDALLTQVTSYEEKALYLSLKKLVNEQYNRLEQLEGQLDGTLWSPKEWGEN' A
#
# COMPACT_ATOMS: atom_id res chain seq x y z
N MET A 1 -6.03 -4.80 6.12
CA MET A 1 -5.44 -3.57 5.56
C MET A 1 -4.30 -3.02 6.43
N LYS A 2 -4.56 -2.21 7.46
CA LYS A 2 -3.47 -1.54 8.22
C LYS A 2 -2.59 -2.51 9.04
N GLU A 3 -3.19 -3.55 9.60
CA GLU A 3 -2.48 -4.59 10.34
C GLU A 3 -1.57 -5.42 9.41
N GLU A 4 -2.08 -5.82 8.24
CA GLU A 4 -1.33 -6.54 7.20
C GLU A 4 -0.18 -5.69 6.64
N GLN A 5 -0.41 -4.38 6.42
CA GLN A 5 0.64 -3.44 6.03
C GLN A 5 1.75 -3.40 7.09
N ASN A 6 1.39 -3.24 8.36
CA ASN A 6 2.36 -3.15 9.44
C ASN A 6 3.16 -4.44 9.61
N TRP A 7 2.49 -5.60 9.52
CA TRP A 7 3.16 -6.90 9.54
C TRP A 7 4.18 -7.00 8.39
N LEU A 8 3.77 -6.72 7.15
CA LEU A 8 4.65 -6.83 5.99
C LEU A 8 5.85 -5.86 6.06
N LEU A 9 5.62 -4.62 6.51
CA LEU A 9 6.70 -3.65 6.70
C LEU A 9 7.69 -4.09 7.79
N THR A 10 7.19 -4.74 8.85
CA THR A 10 8.02 -5.28 9.93
C THR A 10 8.90 -6.42 9.43
N GLU A 11 8.37 -7.32 8.60
CA GLU A 11 9.15 -8.40 7.98
C GLU A 11 10.24 -7.85 7.05
N ILE A 12 9.91 -6.83 6.25
CA ILE A 12 10.92 -6.17 5.39
C ILE A 12 12.03 -5.53 6.23
N ASP A 13 11.67 -4.90 7.36
CA ASP A 13 12.66 -4.33 8.28
C ASP A 13 13.53 -5.41 8.93
N ALA A 14 12.94 -6.55 9.33
CA ALA A 14 13.69 -7.68 9.86
C ALA A 14 14.69 -8.24 8.83
N LEU A 15 14.31 -8.32 7.56
CA LEU A 15 15.20 -8.73 6.47
C LEU A 15 16.31 -7.70 6.20
N LEU A 16 16.00 -6.41 6.28
CA LEU A 16 17.00 -5.33 6.16
C LEU A 16 18.10 -5.42 7.22
N THR A 17 17.80 -5.93 8.42
CA THR A 17 18.82 -6.12 9.46
C THR A 17 19.79 -7.27 9.17
N GLN A 18 19.43 -8.20 8.29
CA GLN A 18 20.20 -9.41 8.01
C GLN A 18 21.12 -9.28 6.79
N VAL A 19 20.86 -8.30 5.92
CA VAL A 19 21.62 -8.12 4.67
C VAL A 19 22.83 -7.20 4.85
N THR A 20 23.93 -7.56 4.19
CA THR A 20 25.18 -6.80 4.26
C THR A 20 25.49 -6.07 2.96
N SER A 21 25.15 -6.67 1.81
CA SER A 21 25.39 -6.09 0.49
C SER A 21 24.57 -4.83 0.25
N TYR A 22 25.11 -3.93 -0.57
CA TYR A 22 24.43 -2.69 -0.92
C TYR A 22 23.21 -2.96 -1.79
N GLU A 23 23.34 -3.91 -2.71
CA GLU A 23 22.32 -4.30 -3.69
C GLU A 23 21.09 -4.86 -2.99
N GLU A 24 21.27 -5.76 -2.02
CA GLU A 24 20.14 -6.32 -1.26
C GLU A 24 19.48 -5.24 -0.40
N LYS A 25 20.25 -4.36 0.24
CA LYS A 25 19.68 -3.22 0.99
C LYS A 25 18.84 -2.33 0.09
N ALA A 26 19.34 -1.98 -1.09
CA ALA A 26 18.62 -1.15 -2.06
C ALA A 26 17.32 -1.84 -2.53
N LEU A 27 17.35 -3.16 -2.73
CA LEU A 27 16.18 -3.95 -3.07
C LEU A 27 15.11 -3.88 -1.98
N TYR A 28 15.46 -4.17 -0.72
CA TYR A 28 14.49 -4.19 0.37
C TYR A 28 13.96 -2.78 0.70
N LEU A 29 14.78 -1.74 0.62
CA LEU A 29 14.32 -0.36 0.77
C LEU A 29 13.32 0.02 -0.33
N SER A 30 13.59 -0.40 -1.57
CA SER A 30 12.68 -0.17 -2.70
C SER A 30 11.39 -0.95 -2.55
N LEU A 31 11.46 -2.19 -2.07
CA LEU A 31 10.28 -3.01 -1.74
C LEU A 31 9.44 -2.34 -0.65
N LYS A 32 10.05 -1.85 0.42
CA LYS A 32 9.36 -1.13 1.51
C LYS A 32 8.60 0.09 0.97
N LYS A 33 9.23 0.84 0.06
CA LYS A 33 8.61 1.98 -0.61
C LYS A 33 7.41 1.54 -1.46
N LEU A 34 7.58 0.52 -2.28
CA LEU A 34 6.52 -0.02 -3.14
C LEU A 34 5.31 -0.48 -2.32
N VAL A 35 5.53 -1.21 -1.23
CA VAL A 35 4.44 -1.68 -0.35
C VAL A 35 3.60 -0.50 0.16
N ASN A 36 4.25 0.56 0.65
CA ASN A 36 3.53 1.75 1.11
C ASN A 36 2.72 2.42 -0.01
N GLU A 37 3.30 2.54 -1.22
CA GLU A 37 2.58 3.10 -2.37
C GLU A 37 1.35 2.26 -2.74
N GLN A 38 1.45 0.93 -2.67
CA GLN A 38 0.33 0.04 -2.99
C GLN A 38 -0.81 0.16 -1.97
N TYR A 39 -0.52 0.26 -0.68
CA TYR A 39 -1.56 0.48 0.34
C TYR A 39 -2.22 1.85 0.19
N ASN A 40 -1.44 2.90 -0.11
CA ASN A 40 -2.01 4.22 -0.39
C ASN A 40 -2.94 4.20 -1.61
N ARG A 41 -2.59 3.43 -2.66
CA ARG A 41 -3.45 3.27 -3.85
C ARG A 41 -4.74 2.52 -3.51
N LEU A 42 -4.68 1.49 -2.65
CA LEU A 42 -5.86 0.78 -2.21
C LEU A 42 -6.82 1.71 -1.45
N GLU A 43 -6.30 2.49 -0.49
CA GLU A 43 -7.11 3.47 0.26
C GLU A 43 -7.75 4.52 -0.67
N GLN A 44 -7.01 5.00 -1.67
CA GLN A 44 -7.54 5.92 -2.68
C GLN A 44 -8.63 5.30 -3.54
N LEU A 45 -8.47 4.03 -3.94
CA LEU A 45 -9.47 3.30 -4.73
C LEU A 45 -10.74 3.02 -3.93
N GLU A 46 -10.60 2.65 -2.65
CA GLU A 46 -11.73 2.51 -1.73
C GLU A 46 -12.48 3.84 -1.58
N GLY A 47 -11.77 4.95 -1.36
CA GLY A 47 -12.38 6.28 -1.28
C GLY A 47 -13.03 6.74 -2.59
N GLN A 48 -12.48 6.38 -3.75
CA GLN A 48 -13.10 6.64 -5.05
C GLN A 48 -14.37 5.81 -5.25
N LEU A 49 -14.32 4.51 -4.94
CA LEU A 49 -15.49 3.64 -5.00
C LEU A 49 -16.61 4.16 -4.10
N ASP A 50 -16.29 4.54 -2.86
CA ASP A 50 -17.26 5.16 -1.95
C ASP A 50 -17.80 6.47 -2.55
N GLY A 51 -16.94 7.38 -3.01
CA GLY A 51 -17.37 8.64 -3.62
C GLY A 51 -18.30 8.46 -4.84
N THR A 52 -18.01 7.48 -5.70
CA THR A 52 -18.88 7.12 -6.83
C THR A 52 -20.18 6.48 -6.35
N LEU A 53 -20.10 5.58 -5.36
CA LEU A 53 -21.27 4.93 -4.77
C LEU A 53 -22.17 5.91 -4.06
N TRP A 54 -21.68 7.02 -3.52
CA TRP A 54 -22.47 8.07 -2.86
C TRP A 54 -22.80 9.26 -3.76
N SER A 55 -22.58 9.16 -5.08
CA SER A 55 -22.91 10.20 -6.07
C SER A 55 -24.30 9.94 -6.66
N PRO A 56 -25.36 10.70 -6.27
CA PRO A 56 -26.71 10.46 -6.78
C PRO A 56 -26.85 10.65 -8.29
N LYS A 57 -25.93 11.42 -8.92
CA LYS A 57 -25.85 11.59 -10.38
C LYS A 57 -25.56 10.29 -11.14
N GLU A 58 -24.90 9.33 -10.49
CA GLU A 58 -24.52 8.04 -11.10
C GLU A 58 -25.58 6.95 -10.84
N TRP A 59 -26.58 7.22 -9.99
CA TRP A 59 -27.62 6.25 -9.63
C TRP A 59 -28.78 6.16 -10.62
N GLY A 60 -28.77 6.99 -11.66
CA GLY A 60 -29.83 7.03 -12.66
C GLY A 60 -31.13 7.59 -12.09
N GLU A 61 -31.18 8.89 -11.83
CA GLU A 61 -32.45 9.62 -11.82
C GLU A 61 -32.68 10.18 -13.24
N ASN A 62 -33.79 9.75 -13.85
CA ASN A 62 -34.35 10.36 -15.06
C ASN A 62 -34.80 11.79 -14.80
#